data_AF-A0A3C1WWS8-F1
#
_entry.id   AF-A0A3C1WWS8-F1
#
_cell.length_a   1.000
_cell.length_b   1.000
_cell.length_c   1.000
_cell.angle_alpha   90.00
_cell.angle_beta   90.00
_cell.angle_gamma   90.00
#
_symmetry.space_group_name_H-M   'P 1'
#
loop_
_entity.id
_entity.type
_entity.pdbx_description
1 polymer ?
#
loop_
_entity_poly.entity_id
_entity_poly.type
_entity_poly.pdbx_seq_one_letter_code
_entity_poly.pdbx_strand_id
1 'polypeptide(L)'
;ISAYFQKNYPYTLRPGATPKNQDFVSYFLDTNKKGYCAHFASSAVLILRYLGIPARYCEGYVIDFDRISDTAEAENDLNYMDYYNGYNELGDTGVIKVSVPDASAHAWVEVYGKKEGWTVADVTPASRDSGDSNGILSSFFDLVSGGSGSSDNADSQQANDTADNSDNAGIGRFSAGPGGLRIFFLVIILLFLSPFVIILLRKINDEREYRKEFSAADNSGKLVLWFDHETGWLSRHDPDYSKKVNYIQQVSYLLSDRDDSSKKEVASVLDRADFSNKEISEEEFEKTREILEDAIKKHRKKNKNSGK
;
A
#
# COMPACT_ATOMS: atom_id res chain seq x y z
N ILE A 1 -21.39 -9.15 -13.00
CA ILE A 1 -20.07 -8.49 -12.83
C ILE A 1 -18.96 -9.38 -13.42
N SER A 2 -18.70 -10.57 -12.87
CA SER A 2 -17.64 -11.48 -13.36
C SER A 2 -17.65 -11.72 -14.88
N ALA A 3 -18.78 -12.14 -15.46
CA ALA A 3 -18.90 -12.34 -16.91
C ALA A 3 -18.62 -11.07 -17.75
N TYR A 4 -18.93 -9.89 -17.22
CA TYR A 4 -18.64 -8.62 -17.89
C TYR A 4 -17.14 -8.30 -17.86
N PHE A 5 -16.48 -8.52 -16.72
CA PHE A 5 -15.03 -8.39 -16.62
C PHE A 5 -14.29 -9.38 -17.51
N GLN A 6 -14.67 -10.66 -17.49
CA GLN A 6 -14.09 -11.69 -18.36
C GLN A 6 -14.16 -11.35 -19.85
N LYS A 7 -15.23 -10.67 -20.28
CA LYS A 7 -15.43 -10.31 -21.69
C LYS A 7 -14.71 -9.03 -22.10
N ASN A 8 -14.64 -8.03 -21.21
CA ASN A 8 -14.27 -6.67 -21.61
C ASN A 8 -12.92 -6.18 -21.03
N TYR A 9 -12.38 -6.85 -20.02
CA TYR A 9 -11.22 -6.36 -19.27
C TYR A 9 -10.13 -7.43 -19.27
N PRO A 10 -9.09 -7.33 -20.11
CA PRO A 10 -7.98 -8.27 -20.08
C PRO A 10 -7.22 -8.22 -18.76
N TYR A 11 -6.85 -9.40 -18.28
CA TYR A 11 -5.93 -9.53 -17.15
C TYR A 11 -4.50 -9.19 -17.59
N THR A 12 -3.81 -8.38 -16.80
CA THR A 12 -2.39 -8.06 -17.00
C THR A 12 -1.74 -7.59 -15.70
N LEU A 13 -0.51 -8.05 -15.47
CA LEU A 13 0.33 -7.59 -14.36
C LEU A 13 0.98 -6.23 -14.63
N ARG A 14 0.85 -5.71 -15.85
CA ARG A 14 1.42 -4.42 -16.28
C ARG A 14 0.33 -3.47 -16.80
N PRO A 15 -0.68 -3.12 -15.97
CA PRO A 15 -1.77 -2.25 -16.41
C PRO A 15 -1.34 -0.79 -16.62
N GLY A 16 -0.14 -0.41 -16.17
CA GLY A 16 0.30 0.98 -16.09
C GLY A 16 -0.16 1.64 -14.78
N ALA A 17 0.47 2.76 -14.43
CA ALA A 17 0.13 3.49 -13.23
C ALA A 17 -1.17 4.30 -13.43
N THR A 18 -2.01 4.33 -12.40
CA THR A 18 -3.13 5.29 -12.34
C THR A 18 -2.56 6.72 -12.28
N PRO A 19 -3.04 7.65 -13.13
CA PRO A 19 -2.65 9.05 -13.07
C PRO A 19 -2.90 9.66 -11.69
N LYS A 20 -2.01 10.54 -11.21
CA LYS A 20 -2.08 11.11 -9.84
C LYS A 20 -3.39 11.82 -9.50
N ASN A 21 -4.11 12.31 -10.49
CA ASN A 21 -5.36 13.07 -10.34
C ASN A 21 -6.60 12.23 -10.66
N GLN A 22 -6.48 10.90 -10.70
CA GLN A 22 -7.59 9.99 -10.96
C GLN A 22 -7.68 8.91 -9.89
N ASP A 23 -8.90 8.51 -9.60
CA ASP A 23 -9.18 7.38 -8.71
C ASP A 23 -8.81 6.04 -9.38
N PHE A 24 -8.29 5.11 -8.59
CA PHE A 24 -7.81 3.80 -9.03
C PHE A 24 -8.91 2.97 -9.70
N VAL A 25 -10.08 2.89 -9.08
CA VAL A 25 -11.21 2.10 -9.60
C VAL A 25 -11.84 2.78 -10.79
N SER A 26 -12.05 4.09 -10.72
CA SER A 26 -12.66 4.87 -11.80
C SER A 26 -11.80 4.82 -13.07
N TYR A 27 -10.48 5.00 -12.94
CA TYR A 27 -9.55 4.89 -14.06
C TYR A 27 -9.57 3.49 -14.69
N PHE A 28 -9.59 2.45 -13.87
CA PHE A 28 -9.68 1.07 -14.35
C PHE A 28 -10.98 0.80 -15.11
N LEU A 29 -12.13 1.19 -14.54
CA LEU A 29 -13.44 0.91 -15.11
C LEU A 29 -13.68 1.68 -16.42
N ASP A 30 -13.32 2.96 -16.45
CA ASP A 30 -13.72 3.86 -17.54
C ASP A 30 -12.66 3.99 -18.63
N THR A 31 -11.38 4.00 -18.26
CA THR A 31 -10.28 4.38 -19.16
C THR A 31 -9.37 3.21 -19.49
N ASN A 32 -8.66 2.65 -18.50
CA ASN A 32 -7.59 1.67 -18.73
C ASN A 32 -8.13 0.31 -19.17
N LYS A 33 -9.20 -0.15 -18.52
CA LYS A 33 -9.92 -1.40 -18.78
C LYS A 33 -9.05 -2.66 -18.82
N LYS A 34 -7.90 -2.65 -18.15
CA LYS A 34 -6.99 -3.79 -18.00
C LYS A 34 -6.36 -3.72 -16.61
N GLY A 35 -6.13 -4.86 -15.98
CA GLY A 35 -5.73 -4.88 -14.56
C GLY A 35 -5.30 -6.26 -14.09
N TYR A 36 -4.82 -6.33 -12.85
CA TYR A 36 -4.58 -7.58 -12.12
C TYR A 36 -5.60 -7.74 -10.99
N CYS A 37 -5.48 -8.79 -10.18
CA CYS A 37 -6.46 -9.19 -9.16
C CYS A 37 -7.02 -8.04 -8.30
N ALA A 38 -6.18 -7.15 -7.77
CA ALA A 38 -6.64 -6.01 -6.96
C ALA A 38 -7.59 -5.07 -7.72
N HIS A 39 -7.32 -4.77 -9.00
CA HIS A 39 -8.20 -3.90 -9.81
C HIS A 39 -9.60 -4.49 -9.92
N PHE A 40 -9.70 -5.78 -10.23
CA PHE A 40 -10.97 -6.48 -10.38
C PHE A 40 -11.71 -6.59 -9.05
N ALA A 41 -11.03 -7.02 -7.99
CA ALA A 41 -11.62 -7.21 -6.67
C ALA A 41 -12.08 -5.89 -6.06
N SER A 42 -11.25 -4.83 -6.08
CA SER A 42 -11.64 -3.50 -5.59
C SER A 42 -12.86 -2.96 -6.35
N SER A 43 -12.86 -3.07 -7.68
CA SER A 43 -13.97 -2.58 -8.52
C SER A 43 -15.25 -3.37 -8.29
N ALA A 44 -15.17 -4.70 -8.19
CA ALA A 44 -16.33 -5.53 -7.91
C ALA A 44 -16.94 -5.24 -6.54
N VAL A 45 -16.13 -5.05 -5.49
CA VAL A 45 -16.62 -4.67 -4.16
C VAL A 45 -17.40 -3.36 -4.22
N LEU A 46 -16.86 -2.33 -4.88
CA LEU A 46 -17.54 -1.04 -4.99
C LEU A 46 -18.83 -1.13 -5.81
N ILE A 47 -18.83 -1.86 -6.93
CA ILE A 47 -20.05 -2.08 -7.73
C ILE A 47 -21.11 -2.84 -6.92
N LEU A 48 -20.74 -3.89 -6.19
CA LEU A 48 -21.67 -4.66 -5.36
C LEU A 48 -22.26 -3.79 -4.24
N ARG A 49 -21.42 -3.02 -3.54
CA ARG A 49 -21.88 -2.08 -2.50
C ARG A 49 -22.81 -1.01 -3.07
N TYR A 50 -22.51 -0.49 -4.26
CA TYR A 50 -23.39 0.45 -4.96
C TYR A 50 -24.76 -0.14 -5.27
N LEU A 51 -24.82 -1.45 -5.57
CA LEU A 51 -26.06 -2.19 -5.78
C LEU A 51 -26.77 -2.62 -4.47
N GLY A 52 -26.27 -2.20 -3.31
CA GLY A 52 -26.84 -2.55 -2.01
C GLY A 52 -26.51 -3.98 -1.54
N ILE A 53 -25.57 -4.65 -2.19
CA ILE A 53 -25.11 -5.99 -1.81
C ILE A 53 -23.91 -5.83 -0.86
N PRO A 54 -23.99 -6.31 0.40
CA PRO A 54 -22.84 -6.22 1.30
C PRO A 54 -21.70 -7.10 0.77
N ALA A 55 -20.56 -6.46 0.53
CA ALA A 55 -19.37 -7.09 0.00
C ALA A 55 -18.11 -6.55 0.71
N ARG A 56 -17.06 -7.36 0.80
CA ARG A 56 -15.76 -6.96 1.33
C ARG A 56 -14.63 -7.43 0.43
N TYR A 57 -13.57 -6.64 0.43
CA TYR A 57 -12.32 -6.93 -0.25
C TYR A 57 -11.48 -7.87 0.62
N CYS A 58 -10.87 -8.87 0.00
CA CYS A 58 -10.01 -9.85 0.66
C CYS A 58 -8.72 -10.03 -0.14
N GLU A 59 -7.62 -10.20 0.57
CA GLU A 59 -6.31 -10.57 0.02
C GLU A 59 -5.74 -11.75 0.80
N GLY A 60 -4.92 -12.55 0.13
CA GLY A 60 -4.26 -13.70 0.71
C GLY A 60 -3.52 -14.47 -0.37
N TYR A 61 -3.40 -15.78 -0.18
CA TYR A 61 -2.73 -16.67 -1.12
C TYR A 61 -3.72 -17.68 -1.70
N VAL A 62 -3.62 -17.92 -3.01
CA VAL A 62 -4.32 -19.00 -3.68
C VAL A 62 -3.32 -20.08 -4.07
N ILE A 63 -3.66 -21.33 -3.75
CA ILE A 63 -2.83 -22.50 -4.02
C ILE A 63 -3.68 -23.49 -4.80
N ASP A 64 -3.18 -23.90 -5.96
CA ASP A 64 -3.82 -24.92 -6.77
C ASP A 64 -3.47 -26.33 -6.27
N PHE A 65 -4.41 -27.27 -6.46
CA PHE A 65 -4.24 -28.66 -6.04
C PHE A 65 -2.99 -29.32 -6.65
N ASP A 66 -2.67 -29.00 -7.91
CA ASP A 66 -1.48 -29.52 -8.59
C ASP A 66 -0.20 -29.10 -7.86
N ARG A 67 -0.14 -27.85 -7.38
CA ARG A 67 1.00 -27.36 -6.61
C ARG A 67 1.11 -28.01 -5.24
N ILE A 68 -0.02 -28.27 -4.59
CA ILE A 68 -0.04 -29.04 -3.35
C ILE A 68 0.55 -30.43 -3.63
N SER A 69 0.16 -31.07 -4.73
CA SER A 69 0.68 -32.39 -5.10
C SER A 69 2.19 -32.39 -5.39
N ASP A 70 2.71 -31.33 -6.02
CA ASP A 70 4.12 -31.23 -6.40
C ASP A 70 5.05 -30.81 -5.25
N THR A 71 4.55 -30.04 -4.29
CA THR A 71 5.38 -29.40 -3.24
C THR A 71 5.04 -29.85 -1.83
N ALA A 72 4.02 -30.71 -1.65
CA ALA A 72 3.68 -31.24 -0.35
C ALA A 72 4.75 -32.20 0.14
N GLU A 73 5.36 -31.85 1.26
CA GLU A 73 6.23 -32.73 2.02
C GLU A 73 5.43 -33.26 3.22
N ALA A 74 5.39 -34.59 3.39
CA ALA A 74 4.72 -35.21 4.52
C ALA A 74 5.56 -35.02 5.79
N GLU A 75 4.96 -34.46 6.83
CA GLU A 75 5.59 -34.23 8.13
C GLU A 75 5.07 -35.29 9.12
N ASN A 76 5.76 -36.43 9.17
CA ASN A 76 5.33 -37.59 9.95
C ASN A 76 5.40 -37.39 11.48
N ASP A 77 6.12 -36.37 11.93
CA ASP A 77 6.31 -36.07 13.36
C ASP A 77 5.26 -35.09 13.91
N LEU A 78 4.39 -34.53 13.04
CA LEU A 78 3.35 -33.57 13.42
C LEU A 78 2.00 -34.25 13.57
N ASN A 79 1.26 -33.88 14.61
CA ASN A 79 -0.07 -34.41 14.85
C ASN A 79 -1.13 -33.51 14.19
N TYR A 80 -2.03 -34.11 13.42
CA TYR A 80 -3.17 -33.44 12.80
C TYR A 80 -3.98 -32.56 13.77
N MET A 81 -4.19 -33.05 15.00
CA MET A 81 -5.00 -32.37 16.02
C MET A 81 -4.37 -31.08 16.55
N ASP A 82 -3.07 -30.85 16.33
CA ASP A 82 -2.41 -29.60 16.69
C ASP A 82 -2.78 -28.45 15.74
N TYR A 83 -3.22 -28.77 14.52
CA TYR A 83 -3.48 -27.81 13.44
C TYR A 83 -4.96 -27.66 13.09
N TYR A 84 -5.78 -28.66 13.39
CA TYR A 84 -7.20 -28.63 13.07
C TYR A 84 -8.06 -29.15 14.24
N ASN A 85 -9.02 -28.34 14.65
CA ASN A 85 -10.03 -28.73 15.65
C ASN A 85 -11.42 -28.51 15.06
N GLY A 86 -12.07 -29.58 14.61
CA GLY A 86 -13.36 -29.54 13.95
C GLY A 86 -13.75 -30.86 13.29
N TYR A 87 -14.90 -30.87 12.63
CA TYR A 87 -15.35 -32.00 11.83
C TYR A 87 -14.72 -31.96 10.44
N ASN A 88 -13.96 -33.02 10.09
CA ASN A 88 -13.42 -33.22 8.74
C ASN A 88 -14.05 -34.48 8.13
N GLU A 89 -14.65 -34.35 6.94
CA GLU A 89 -15.23 -35.47 6.20
C GLU A 89 -14.20 -36.53 5.80
N LEU A 90 -12.93 -36.14 5.68
CA LEU A 90 -11.81 -37.03 5.32
C LEU A 90 -11.18 -37.73 6.53
N GLY A 91 -11.58 -37.38 7.76
CA GLY A 91 -10.98 -37.89 9.00
C GLY A 91 -9.60 -37.30 9.30
N ASP A 92 -8.83 -37.98 10.16
CA ASP A 92 -7.47 -37.59 10.53
C ASP A 92 -6.55 -37.79 9.33
N THR A 93 -5.94 -36.70 8.87
CA THR A 93 -5.03 -36.71 7.71
C THR A 93 -3.59 -36.48 8.15
N GLY A 94 -2.62 -36.93 7.35
CA GLY A 94 -1.22 -36.57 7.59
C GLY A 94 -1.03 -35.06 7.45
N VAL A 95 -0.20 -34.47 8.33
CA VAL A 95 0.18 -33.06 8.19
C VAL A 95 1.15 -32.95 7.02
N ILE A 96 0.83 -32.07 6.08
CA ILE A 96 1.71 -31.74 4.96
C ILE A 96 2.20 -30.31 5.09
N LYS A 97 3.44 -30.09 4.67
CA LYS A 97 4.02 -28.78 4.52
C LYS A 97 4.01 -28.41 3.05
N VAL A 98 3.46 -27.24 2.74
CA VAL A 98 3.34 -26.72 1.37
C VAL A 98 4.05 -25.37 1.28
N SER A 99 4.87 -25.19 0.25
CA SER A 99 5.54 -23.91 0.00
C SER A 99 4.62 -22.95 -0.74
N VAL A 100 4.32 -21.80 -0.12
CA VAL A 100 3.43 -20.78 -0.67
C VAL A 100 4.25 -19.52 -0.97
N PRO A 101 4.66 -19.29 -2.23
CA PRO A 101 5.46 -18.11 -2.57
C PRO A 101 4.61 -16.85 -2.63
N ASP A 102 5.25 -15.68 -2.51
CA ASP A 102 4.62 -14.36 -2.65
C ASP A 102 3.83 -14.20 -3.96
N ALA A 103 4.28 -14.90 -5.01
CA ALA A 103 3.66 -14.86 -6.32
C ALA A 103 2.34 -15.65 -6.40
N SER A 104 1.95 -16.36 -5.32
CA SER A 104 0.60 -16.89 -5.10
C SER A 104 -0.35 -15.87 -4.48
N ALA A 105 0.10 -14.64 -4.20
CA ALA A 105 -0.74 -13.60 -3.65
C ALA A 105 -1.89 -13.26 -4.61
N HIS A 106 -3.09 -13.16 -4.07
CA HIS A 106 -4.32 -12.93 -4.81
C HIS A 106 -5.30 -12.06 -4.03
N ALA A 107 -6.20 -11.42 -4.76
CA ALA A 107 -7.27 -10.62 -4.21
C ALA A 107 -8.62 -11.10 -4.75
N TRP A 108 -9.60 -11.26 -3.86
CA TRP A 108 -10.96 -11.69 -4.20
C TRP A 108 -12.01 -10.85 -3.47
N VAL A 109 -13.27 -11.16 -3.74
CA VAL A 109 -14.41 -10.52 -3.10
C VAL A 109 -15.16 -11.55 -2.26
N GLU A 110 -15.60 -11.16 -1.07
CA GLU A 110 -16.60 -11.92 -0.34
C GLU A 110 -17.93 -11.18 -0.34
N VAL A 111 -19.00 -11.91 -0.58
CA VAL A 111 -20.36 -11.39 -0.71
C VAL A 111 -21.22 -12.00 0.39
N TYR A 112 -22.02 -11.18 1.07
CA TYR A 112 -22.89 -11.65 2.13
C TYR A 112 -24.28 -12.03 1.60
N GLY A 113 -24.63 -13.30 1.72
CA GLY A 113 -25.98 -13.83 1.53
C GLY A 113 -26.70 -14.06 2.86
N LYS A 114 -27.99 -13.72 2.95
CA LYS A 114 -28.78 -13.90 4.20
C LYS A 114 -28.86 -15.35 4.69
N LYS A 115 -28.75 -16.33 3.80
CA LYS A 115 -28.82 -17.76 4.12
C LYS A 115 -27.43 -18.41 4.19
N GLU A 116 -26.56 -18.08 3.25
CA GLU A 116 -25.22 -18.69 3.11
C GLU A 116 -24.13 -18.01 3.96
N GLY A 117 -24.36 -16.80 4.48
CA GLY A 117 -23.31 -16.01 5.11
C GLY A 117 -22.34 -15.40 4.10
N TRP A 118 -21.07 -15.24 4.48
CA TRP A 118 -20.04 -14.75 3.57
C TRP A 118 -19.60 -15.86 2.61
N THR A 119 -19.68 -15.59 1.32
CA THR A 119 -19.25 -16.51 0.26
C THR A 119 -18.19 -15.86 -0.60
N VAL A 120 -17.14 -16.63 -0.95
CA VAL A 120 -16.07 -16.20 -1.85
C VAL A 120 -16.62 -16.08 -3.28
N ALA A 121 -16.32 -14.96 -3.93
CA ALA A 121 -16.63 -14.66 -5.30
C ALA A 121 -15.38 -14.13 -6.01
N ASP A 122 -14.73 -14.99 -6.79
CA ASP A 122 -13.64 -14.56 -7.66
C ASP A 122 -14.21 -13.94 -8.96
N VAL A 123 -13.83 -12.70 -9.21
CA VAL A 123 -14.25 -11.89 -10.36
C VAL A 123 -13.13 -11.69 -11.36
N THR A 124 -11.94 -12.24 -11.10
CA THR A 124 -10.78 -12.14 -11.98
C THR A 124 -10.99 -13.02 -13.22
N PRO A 125 -10.66 -12.54 -14.43
CA PRO A 125 -10.70 -13.36 -15.62
C PRO A 125 -9.67 -14.50 -15.56
N ALA A 126 -10.05 -15.68 -16.02
CA ALA A 126 -9.09 -16.73 -16.33
C ALA A 126 -8.15 -16.21 -17.44
N SER A 127 -6.84 -16.21 -17.18
CA SER A 127 -5.83 -15.80 -18.17
C SER A 127 -6.03 -16.60 -19.47
N ARG A 128 -6.27 -15.92 -20.60
CA ARG A 128 -6.32 -16.55 -21.93
C ARG A 128 -4.92 -16.78 -22.51
N ASP A 129 -3.93 -17.07 -21.67
CA ASP A 129 -2.65 -17.57 -22.15
C ASP A 129 -2.56 -19.06 -21.87
N SER A 130 -2.48 -19.78 -22.98
CA SER A 130 -2.50 -21.21 -23.09
C SER A 130 -1.29 -21.82 -22.38
N GLY A 131 -1.54 -22.68 -21.40
CA GLY A 131 -0.69 -23.85 -21.14
C GLY A 131 0.65 -23.66 -20.42
N ASP A 132 0.90 -22.52 -19.77
CA ASP A 132 2.10 -22.41 -18.93
C ASP A 132 1.86 -21.51 -17.71
N SER A 133 1.58 -22.13 -16.56
CA SER A 133 1.48 -21.50 -15.23
C SER A 133 2.76 -20.75 -14.80
N ASN A 134 3.81 -20.84 -15.60
CA ASN A 134 5.08 -20.13 -15.49
C ASN A 134 5.02 -18.66 -15.97
N GLY A 135 4.01 -18.27 -16.76
CA GLY A 135 3.87 -16.90 -17.28
C GLY A 135 3.34 -15.87 -16.27
N ILE A 136 2.56 -16.34 -15.29
CA ILE A 136 1.98 -15.50 -14.21
C ILE A 136 3.09 -15.10 -13.21
N LEU A 137 3.96 -16.05 -12.85
CA LEU A 137 4.98 -15.88 -11.82
C LEU A 137 6.15 -15.00 -12.29
N SER A 138 6.62 -15.21 -13.53
CA SER A 138 7.73 -14.45 -14.11
C SER A 138 7.41 -12.96 -14.25
N SER A 139 6.22 -12.66 -14.76
CA SER A 139 5.75 -11.28 -14.97
C SER A 139 5.48 -10.52 -13.66
N PHE A 140 5.17 -11.23 -12.57
CA PHE A 140 5.01 -10.65 -11.23
C PHE A 140 6.36 -10.44 -10.55
N PHE A 141 7.30 -11.39 -10.70
CA PHE A 141 8.66 -11.27 -10.18
C PHE A 141 9.41 -10.10 -10.83
N ASP A 142 9.25 -9.85 -12.13
CA ASP A 142 9.78 -8.65 -12.83
C ASP A 142 9.25 -7.33 -12.26
N LEU A 143 8.01 -7.32 -11.76
CA LEU A 143 7.38 -6.15 -11.16
C LEU A 143 7.85 -5.90 -9.73
N VAL A 144 7.94 -6.96 -8.92
CA VAL A 144 8.35 -6.91 -7.50
C VAL A 144 9.86 -6.78 -7.34
N SER A 145 10.65 -7.35 -8.27
CA SER A 145 12.13 -7.27 -8.24
C SER A 145 12.68 -5.93 -8.74
N GLY A 146 11.83 -5.02 -9.24
CA GLY A 146 12.25 -3.71 -9.69
C GLY A 146 13.09 -3.79 -10.97
N GLY A 147 12.42 -3.85 -12.12
CA GLY A 147 13.09 -3.70 -13.40
C GLY A 147 13.80 -2.35 -13.57
N SER A 148 15.11 -2.32 -13.31
CA SER A 148 16.05 -1.58 -14.17
C SER A 148 16.10 -2.32 -15.50
N GLY A 149 15.37 -1.84 -16.49
CA GLY A 149 15.38 -2.46 -17.81
C GLY A 149 16.77 -2.40 -18.43
N SER A 150 17.19 -3.52 -19.02
CA SER A 150 18.03 -3.46 -20.21
C SER A 150 17.44 -4.41 -21.24
N SER A 151 16.88 -3.81 -22.29
CA SER A 151 16.85 -4.40 -23.63
C SER A 151 18.25 -4.95 -23.96
N ASP A 152 18.33 -6.15 -24.51
CA ASP A 152 18.58 -6.27 -25.96
C ASP A 152 18.54 -7.71 -26.48
N ASN A 153 18.17 -7.78 -27.75
CA ASN A 153 17.98 -8.96 -28.59
C ASN A 153 19.30 -9.63 -29.02
N ALA A 154 19.10 -10.83 -29.54
CA ALA A 154 20.05 -11.76 -30.15
C ALA A 154 21.00 -11.19 -31.24
N ASP A 155 22.19 -11.80 -31.24
CA ASP A 155 22.99 -12.30 -32.38
C ASP A 155 23.29 -11.37 -33.58
N SER A 156 24.55 -10.97 -33.74
CA SER A 156 25.37 -11.30 -34.92
C SER A 156 26.78 -10.66 -34.89
N GLN A 157 27.77 -11.53 -35.05
CA GLN A 157 29.03 -11.41 -35.79
C GLN A 157 29.67 -10.02 -36.02
N GLN A 158 30.80 -9.82 -35.32
CA GLN A 158 32.14 -9.46 -35.82
C GLN A 158 32.25 -8.72 -37.18
N ALA A 159 32.65 -7.44 -37.11
CA ALA A 159 33.52 -6.82 -38.10
C ALA A 159 34.41 -5.77 -37.41
N ASN A 160 35.71 -6.01 -37.46
CA ASN A 160 36.75 -5.01 -37.18
C ASN A 160 37.03 -4.32 -38.52
N ASP A 161 37.04 -2.98 -38.58
CA ASP A 161 37.99 -2.21 -39.40
C ASP A 161 37.84 -0.68 -39.20
N THR A 162 39.01 -0.09 -38.89
CA THR A 162 39.57 1.19 -39.36
C THR A 162 38.93 2.55 -39.04
N ALA A 163 39.82 3.42 -38.54
CA ALA A 163 39.81 4.87 -38.37
C ALA A 163 38.91 5.71 -39.31
N ASP A 164 38.33 6.82 -38.80
CA ASP A 164 38.84 8.19 -38.93
C ASP A 164 37.86 9.23 -38.30
N ASN A 165 38.39 10.41 -38.03
CA ASN A 165 37.85 11.65 -37.45
C ASN A 165 36.37 12.02 -37.68
N SER A 166 35.73 12.62 -36.67
CA SER A 166 35.35 14.07 -36.65
C SER A 166 34.39 14.43 -35.51
N ASP A 167 34.78 15.47 -34.78
CA ASP A 167 33.99 16.61 -34.31
C ASP A 167 32.79 16.44 -33.35
N ASN A 168 33.11 16.69 -32.07
CA ASN A 168 32.49 17.69 -31.17
C ASN A 168 30.96 17.81 -31.06
N ALA A 169 30.45 17.43 -29.87
CA ALA A 169 29.34 18.12 -29.21
C ALA A 169 29.78 18.48 -27.78
N GLY A 170 29.94 19.79 -27.54
CA GLY A 170 30.70 20.34 -26.43
C GLY A 170 30.05 20.20 -25.05
N ILE A 171 30.83 19.67 -24.10
CA ILE A 171 30.73 20.03 -22.69
C ILE A 171 31.67 21.22 -22.50
N GLY A 172 31.10 22.42 -22.32
CA GLY A 172 31.86 23.66 -22.19
C GLY A 172 32.87 23.60 -21.05
N ARG A 173 34.16 23.66 -21.39
CA ARG A 173 35.26 23.86 -20.44
C ARG A 173 35.20 25.31 -19.95
N PHE A 174 34.66 25.52 -18.74
CA PHE A 174 34.67 26.84 -18.11
C PHE A 174 36.10 27.25 -17.75
N SER A 175 36.62 28.28 -18.41
CA SER A 175 37.88 28.94 -18.08
C SER A 175 37.80 29.57 -16.68
N ALA A 176 38.72 29.18 -15.80
CA ALA A 176 38.82 29.65 -14.42
C ALA A 176 39.34 31.09 -14.34
N GLY A 177 38.48 32.06 -14.68
CA GLY A 177 38.65 33.46 -14.29
C GLY A 177 37.95 33.78 -12.96
N PRO A 178 38.26 34.92 -12.29
CA PRO A 178 37.65 35.29 -10.99
C PRO A 178 36.11 35.34 -10.98
N GLY A 179 35.48 35.52 -12.15
CA GLY A 179 34.02 35.45 -12.32
C GLY A 179 33.44 34.04 -12.44
N GLY A 180 34.21 33.06 -12.94
CA GLY A 180 33.76 31.67 -13.09
C GLY A 180 33.59 30.95 -11.76
N LEU A 181 34.48 31.23 -10.80
CA LEU A 181 34.35 30.74 -9.41
C LEU A 181 33.08 31.25 -8.74
N ARG A 182 32.66 32.51 -8.98
CA ARG A 182 31.42 33.06 -8.40
C ARG A 182 30.17 32.36 -8.92
N ILE A 183 30.12 32.07 -10.22
CA ILE A 183 29.00 31.35 -10.84
C ILE A 183 28.97 29.90 -10.34
N PHE A 184 30.13 29.24 -10.23
CA PHE A 184 30.23 27.89 -9.68
C PHE A 184 29.73 27.81 -8.22
N PHE A 185 30.13 28.75 -7.36
CA PHE A 185 29.63 28.82 -5.99
C PHE A 185 28.12 29.11 -5.91
N LEU A 186 27.57 29.98 -6.78
CA LEU A 186 26.14 30.24 -6.83
C LEU A 186 25.32 29.01 -7.26
N VAL A 187 25.81 28.25 -8.24
CA VAL A 187 25.17 26.99 -8.68
C VAL A 187 25.22 25.95 -7.58
N ILE A 188 26.34 25.82 -6.87
CA ILE A 188 26.45 24.95 -5.70
C ILE A 188 25.46 25.38 -4.60
N ILE A 189 25.40 26.68 -4.27
CA ILE A 189 24.46 27.20 -3.26
C ILE A 189 23.00 26.90 -3.66
N LEU A 190 22.63 27.07 -4.94
CA LEU A 190 21.29 26.74 -5.43
C LEU A 190 21.01 25.24 -5.38
N LEU A 191 21.99 24.38 -5.69
CA LEU A 191 21.85 22.93 -5.58
C LEU A 191 21.61 22.51 -4.13
N PHE A 192 22.32 23.09 -3.16
CA PHE A 192 22.14 22.80 -1.73
C PHE A 192 20.89 23.45 -1.11
N LEU A 193 20.45 24.60 -1.61
CA LEU A 193 19.21 25.25 -1.17
C LEU A 193 17.97 24.60 -1.78
N SER A 194 18.05 24.03 -2.99
CA SER A 194 16.89 23.43 -3.67
C SER A 194 16.16 22.34 -2.87
N PRO A 195 16.82 21.34 -2.23
CA PRO A 195 16.10 20.35 -1.41
C PRO A 195 15.46 20.99 -0.18
N PHE A 196 16.12 21.98 0.43
CA PHE A 196 15.57 22.72 1.57
C PHE A 196 14.32 23.52 1.18
N VAL A 197 14.37 24.21 0.04
CA VAL A 197 13.24 24.95 -0.53
C VAL A 197 12.10 23.99 -0.89
N ILE A 198 12.39 22.83 -1.48
CA ILE A 198 11.38 21.81 -1.80
C ILE A 198 10.72 21.29 -0.52
N ILE A 199 11.49 20.96 0.52
CA ILE A 199 10.95 20.51 1.82
C ILE A 199 10.08 21.61 2.44
N LEU A 200 10.52 22.87 2.38
CA LEU A 200 9.76 24.02 2.89
C LEU A 200 8.44 24.21 2.13
N LEU A 201 8.47 24.15 0.80
CA LEU A 201 7.28 24.28 -0.04
C LEU A 201 6.30 23.12 0.19
N ARG A 202 6.80 21.89 0.34
CA ARG A 202 5.96 20.72 0.72
C ARG A 202 5.30 20.94 2.07
N LYS A 203 6.08 21.35 3.08
CA LYS A 203 5.54 21.65 4.41
C LYS A 203 4.48 22.77 4.38
N ILE A 204 4.68 23.80 3.56
CA ILE A 204 3.69 24.88 3.38
C ILE A 204 2.43 24.35 2.68
N ASN A 205 2.58 23.49 1.67
CA ASN A 205 1.46 22.91 0.96
C ASN A 205 0.64 21.98 1.88
N ASP A 206 1.31 21.08 2.60
CA ASP A 206 0.70 20.16 3.55
C ASP A 206 -0.10 20.94 4.63
N GLU A 207 0.45 22.03 5.14
CA GLU A 207 -0.25 22.92 6.11
C GLU A 207 -1.47 23.63 5.50
N ARG A 208 -1.40 24.01 4.22
CA ARG A 208 -2.52 24.66 3.52
C ARG A 208 -3.65 23.67 3.28
N GLU A 209 -3.32 22.47 2.85
CA GLU A 209 -4.26 21.39 2.58
C GLU A 209 -4.95 20.95 3.88
N TYR A 210 -4.19 20.68 4.94
CA TYR A 210 -4.71 20.40 6.28
C TYR A 210 -5.71 21.46 6.73
N ARG A 211 -5.39 22.75 6.64
CA ARG A 211 -6.29 23.84 7.09
C ARG A 211 -7.57 23.89 6.28
N LYS A 212 -7.47 23.67 4.96
CA LYS A 212 -8.63 23.67 4.07
C LYS A 212 -9.57 22.52 4.44
N GLU A 213 -9.04 21.30 4.54
CA GLU A 213 -9.82 20.11 4.88
C GLU A 213 -10.39 20.19 6.30
N PHE A 214 -9.58 20.59 7.28
CA PHE A 214 -9.99 20.72 8.68
C PHE A 214 -11.14 21.73 8.86
N SER A 215 -11.14 22.84 8.11
CA SER A 215 -12.22 23.83 8.17
C SER A 215 -13.53 23.37 7.52
N ALA A 216 -13.45 22.44 6.56
CA ALA A 216 -14.58 21.91 5.84
C ALA A 216 -15.15 20.62 6.48
N ALA A 217 -14.39 19.96 7.34
CA ALA A 217 -14.75 18.70 7.97
C ALA A 217 -15.76 18.87 9.12
N ASP A 218 -16.52 17.80 9.36
CA ASP A 218 -17.35 17.60 10.54
C ASP A 218 -16.48 17.22 11.77
N ASN A 219 -17.08 16.95 12.93
CA ASN A 219 -16.29 16.64 14.14
C ASN A 219 -15.47 15.36 13.98
N SER A 220 -16.00 14.34 13.29
CA SER A 220 -15.29 13.11 12.99
C SER A 220 -14.05 13.37 12.13
N GLY A 221 -14.22 14.03 10.99
CA GLY A 221 -13.12 14.36 10.09
C GLY A 221 -12.09 15.28 10.73
N LYS A 222 -12.52 16.26 11.54
CA LYS A 222 -11.60 17.11 12.32
C LYS A 222 -10.73 16.30 13.26
N LEU A 223 -11.29 15.30 13.96
CA LEU A 223 -10.53 14.50 14.92
C LEU A 223 -9.44 13.70 14.22
N VAL A 224 -9.79 13.02 13.12
CA VAL A 224 -8.87 12.20 12.33
C VAL A 224 -7.77 13.05 11.73
N LEU A 225 -8.13 14.13 11.03
CA LEU A 225 -7.17 15.06 10.41
C LEU A 225 -6.21 15.65 11.44
N TRP A 226 -6.73 16.08 12.58
CA TRP A 226 -5.91 16.63 13.67
C TRP A 226 -4.97 15.57 14.24
N PHE A 227 -5.46 14.36 14.49
CA PHE A 227 -4.67 13.29 15.07
C PHE A 227 -3.52 12.86 14.15
N ASP A 228 -3.80 12.69 12.85
CA ASP A 228 -2.80 12.37 11.84
C ASP A 228 -1.76 13.49 11.69
N HIS A 229 -2.20 14.75 11.71
CA HIS A 229 -1.30 15.91 11.67
C HIS A 229 -0.38 15.96 12.89
N GLU A 230 -0.92 15.78 14.10
CA GLU A 230 -0.16 15.88 15.35
C GLU A 230 0.76 14.70 15.61
N THR A 231 0.45 13.52 15.05
CA THR A 231 1.27 12.29 15.19
C THR A 231 2.17 12.02 13.99
N GLY A 232 1.97 12.70 12.86
CA GLY A 232 2.78 12.51 11.65
C GLY A 232 4.28 12.72 11.85
N TRP A 233 4.69 13.52 12.84
CA TRP A 233 6.11 13.63 13.20
C TRP A 233 6.64 12.39 13.92
N LEU A 234 5.84 11.70 14.75
CA LEU A 234 6.22 10.44 15.40
C LEU A 234 6.42 9.36 14.36
N SER A 235 5.50 9.25 13.40
CA SER A 235 5.60 8.28 12.30
C SER A 235 6.91 8.40 11.52
N ARG A 236 7.49 9.62 11.43
CA ARG A 236 8.75 9.88 10.73
C ARG A 236 10.02 9.71 11.57
N HIS A 237 9.96 9.89 12.88
CA HIS A 237 11.15 9.99 13.74
C HIS A 237 11.24 8.89 14.81
N ASP A 238 10.14 8.17 15.07
CA ASP A 238 10.07 7.14 16.09
C ASP A 238 9.80 5.77 15.44
N PRO A 239 10.83 4.90 15.32
CA PRO A 239 10.70 3.61 14.68
C PRO A 239 9.65 2.70 15.32
N ASP A 240 9.42 2.82 16.63
CA ASP A 240 8.45 1.98 17.32
C ASP A 240 7.02 2.45 17.07
N TYR A 241 6.81 3.77 16.98
CA TYR A 241 5.52 4.32 16.58
C TYR A 241 5.21 4.05 15.10
N SER A 242 6.21 4.13 14.21
CA SER A 242 6.02 3.93 12.76
C SER A 242 5.44 2.55 12.39
N LYS A 243 5.62 1.55 13.26
CA LYS A 243 5.10 0.19 13.08
C LYS A 243 3.64 0.03 13.55
N LYS A 244 3.04 1.06 14.17
CA LYS A 244 1.68 1.01 14.70
C LYS A 244 0.70 1.40 13.60
N VAL A 245 0.00 0.40 13.05
CA VAL A 245 -0.81 0.57 11.83
C VAL A 245 -2.21 1.08 12.14
N ASN A 246 -2.84 0.58 13.21
CA ASN A 246 -4.22 0.90 13.56
C ASN A 246 -4.32 1.82 14.80
N TYR A 247 -5.50 2.44 15.00
CA TYR A 247 -5.71 3.37 16.09
C TYR A 247 -5.52 2.73 17.46
N ILE A 248 -5.94 1.48 17.68
CA ILE A 248 -5.71 0.81 18.96
C ILE A 248 -4.22 0.69 19.30
N GLN A 249 -3.37 0.35 18.33
CA GLN A 249 -1.92 0.27 18.51
C GLN A 249 -1.28 1.64 18.73
N GLN A 250 -1.69 2.65 17.96
CA GLN A 250 -1.18 4.01 18.05
C GLN A 250 -1.57 4.67 19.39
N VAL A 251 -2.84 4.55 19.79
CA VAL A 251 -3.35 5.04 21.08
C VAL A 251 -2.70 4.30 22.24
N SER A 252 -2.54 2.97 22.15
CA SER A 252 -1.87 2.21 23.20
C SER A 252 -0.41 2.62 23.39
N TYR A 253 0.26 3.01 22.30
CA TYR A 253 1.61 3.56 22.35
C TYR A 253 1.63 4.94 23.03
N LEU A 254 0.73 5.85 22.64
CA LEU A 254 0.67 7.22 23.17
C LEU A 254 0.23 7.27 24.63
N LEU A 255 -0.73 6.44 25.01
CA LEU A 255 -1.33 6.38 26.35
C LEU A 255 -0.76 5.23 27.17
N SER A 256 0.56 4.99 27.07
CA SER A 256 1.22 3.88 27.77
C SER A 256 1.05 3.92 29.30
N ASP A 257 0.81 5.11 29.87
CA ASP A 257 0.61 5.38 31.29
C ASP A 257 -0.85 5.20 31.77
N ARG A 258 -1.80 4.95 30.85
CA ARG A 258 -3.22 4.75 31.19
C ARG A 258 -3.60 3.27 31.21
N ASP A 259 -4.74 2.97 31.84
CA ASP A 259 -5.33 1.64 31.85
C ASP A 259 -5.86 1.24 30.45
N ASP A 260 -6.05 -0.06 30.23
CA ASP A 260 -6.46 -0.60 28.94
C ASP A 260 -7.91 -0.26 28.55
N SER A 261 -8.78 0.04 29.52
CA SER A 261 -10.15 0.46 29.24
C SER A 261 -10.15 1.87 28.63
N SER A 262 -9.40 2.79 29.22
CA SER A 262 -9.21 4.15 28.73
C SER A 262 -8.59 4.18 27.33
N LYS A 263 -7.58 3.34 27.06
CA LYS A 263 -6.98 3.22 25.73
C LYS A 263 -8.00 2.75 24.68
N LYS A 264 -8.79 1.73 25.01
CA LYS A 264 -9.83 1.19 24.13
C LYS A 264 -10.94 2.19 23.88
N GLU A 265 -11.36 2.94 24.89
CA GLU A 265 -12.36 4.01 24.75
C GLU A 265 -11.89 5.05 23.73
N VAL A 266 -10.68 5.60 23.92
CA VAL A 266 -10.09 6.60 23.01
C VAL A 266 -9.91 6.05 21.59
N ALA A 267 -9.38 4.83 21.45
CA ALA A 267 -9.22 4.19 20.15
C ALA A 267 -10.56 3.95 19.46
N SER A 268 -11.61 3.57 20.21
CA SER A 268 -12.94 3.34 19.65
C SER A 268 -13.58 4.61 19.11
N VAL A 269 -13.30 5.77 19.71
CA VAL A 269 -13.79 7.06 19.18
C VAL A 269 -13.07 7.42 17.88
N LEU A 270 -11.75 7.19 17.79
CA LEU A 270 -10.99 7.37 16.54
C LEU A 270 -11.45 6.42 15.43
N ASP A 271 -11.62 5.13 15.73
CA ASP A 271 -12.15 4.14 14.78
C ASP A 271 -13.54 4.54 14.27
N ARG A 272 -14.41 5.03 15.18
CA ARG A 272 -15.73 5.53 14.79
C ARG A 272 -15.64 6.81 13.98
N ALA A 273 -14.73 7.72 14.31
CA ALA A 273 -14.55 8.95 13.56
C ALA A 273 -14.10 8.68 12.12
N ASP A 274 -13.25 7.67 11.90
CA ASP A 274 -12.72 7.34 10.57
C ASP A 274 -13.65 6.43 9.75
N PHE A 275 -14.24 5.40 10.38
CA PHE A 275 -14.93 4.32 9.65
C PHE A 275 -16.46 4.33 9.78
N SER A 276 -17.04 5.15 10.67
CA SER A 276 -18.50 5.21 10.85
C SER A 276 -19.15 6.22 9.91
N ASN A 277 -20.35 5.89 9.42
CA ASN A 277 -21.21 6.84 8.70
C ASN A 277 -21.94 7.83 9.64
N LYS A 278 -21.66 7.79 10.94
CA LYS A 278 -22.25 8.68 11.95
C LYS A 278 -21.17 9.56 12.56
N GLU A 279 -21.41 10.86 12.53
CA GLU A 279 -20.58 11.85 13.20
C GLU A 279 -20.49 11.57 14.71
N ILE A 280 -19.30 11.75 15.28
CA ILE A 280 -19.09 11.72 16.74
C ILE A 280 -19.69 12.96 17.40
N SER A 281 -20.09 12.85 18.68
CA SER A 281 -20.58 14.02 19.40
C SER A 281 -19.45 15.03 19.67
N GLU A 282 -19.81 16.30 19.87
CA GLU A 282 -18.86 17.34 20.27
C GLU A 282 -18.16 17.01 21.60
N GLU A 283 -18.86 16.35 22.53
CA GLU A 283 -18.29 15.87 23.79
C GLU A 283 -17.24 14.76 23.56
N GLU A 284 -17.54 13.80 22.68
CA GLU A 284 -16.61 12.74 22.31
C GLU A 284 -15.36 13.32 21.61
N PHE A 285 -15.56 14.30 20.72
CA PHE A 285 -14.48 15.02 20.05
C PHE A 285 -13.56 15.71 21.05
N GLU A 286 -14.08 16.60 21.90
CA GLU A 286 -13.26 17.38 22.83
C GLU A 286 -12.55 16.50 23.86
N LYS A 287 -13.27 15.54 24.47
CA LYS A 287 -12.70 14.63 25.46
C LYS A 287 -11.56 13.79 24.87
N THR A 288 -11.76 13.25 23.67
CA THR A 288 -10.76 12.40 23.00
C THR A 288 -9.53 13.22 22.62
N ARG A 289 -9.76 14.41 22.04
CA ARG A 289 -8.70 15.33 21.65
C ARG A 289 -7.85 15.77 22.84
N GLU A 290 -8.47 16.16 23.95
CA GLU A 290 -7.75 16.59 25.16
C GLU A 290 -6.82 15.49 25.70
N ILE A 291 -7.32 14.25 25.82
CA ILE A 291 -6.54 13.11 26.30
C ILE A 291 -5.33 12.84 25.39
N LEU A 292 -5.54 12.87 24.08
CA LEU A 292 -4.49 12.62 23.09
C LEU A 292 -3.48 13.77 23.03
N GLU A 293 -3.94 15.02 23.14
CA GLU A 293 -3.08 16.20 23.08
C GLU A 293 -2.07 16.20 24.24
N ASP A 294 -2.52 15.87 25.44
CA ASP A 294 -1.66 15.74 26.60
C ASP A 294 -0.60 14.64 26.43
N ALA A 295 -0.99 13.50 25.87
CA ALA A 295 -0.08 12.40 25.59
C ALA A 295 0.97 12.78 24.54
N ILE A 296 0.55 13.39 23.43
CA ILE A 296 1.42 13.84 22.35
C ILE A 296 2.40 14.90 22.85
N LYS A 297 1.95 15.84 23.70
CA LYS A 297 2.81 16.84 24.34
C LYS A 297 3.88 16.20 25.22
N LYS A 298 3.54 15.15 25.99
CA LYS A 298 4.53 14.39 26.79
C LYS A 298 5.60 13.76 25.89
N HIS A 299 5.20 13.10 24.79
CA HIS A 299 6.14 12.52 23.83
C HIS A 299 7.04 13.57 23.16
N ARG A 300 6.48 14.72 22.75
CA ARG A 300 7.27 15.85 22.20
C ARG A 300 8.32 16.36 23.19
N LYS A 301 8.00 16.46 24.48
CA LYS A 301 8.95 16.86 25.54
C LYS A 301 10.06 15.82 25.73
N LYS A 302 9.70 14.53 25.76
CA LYS A 302 10.66 13.42 25.91
C LYS A 302 11.68 13.41 24.76
N ASN A 303 11.22 13.55 23.52
CA ASN A 303 12.12 13.55 22.35
C ASN A 303 13.02 14.79 22.28
N LYS A 304 12.57 15.96 22.75
CA LYS A 304 13.45 17.14 22.89
C LYS A 304 14.55 16.96 23.93
N ASN A 305 14.30 16.18 24.99
CA ASN A 305 15.27 15.94 26.06
C ASN A 305 16.25 14.80 25.73
N SER A 306 15.85 13.84 24.88
CA SER A 306 16.71 12.72 24.44
C SER A 306 17.68 13.10 23.30
N GLY A 307 17.48 14.25 22.66
CA GLY A 307 18.34 14.77 21.58
C GLY A 307 19.38 15.80 22.03
N LYS A 308 19.60 15.95 23.34
CA LYS A 308 20.72 16.69 23.95
C LYS A 308 21.71 15.70 24.55
#